data_AF-A0A382Z3U3-F1
#
_entry.id   AF-A0A382Z3U3-F1
#
_cell.length_a   1.000
_cell.length_b   1.000
_cell.length_c   1.000
_cell.angle_alpha   90.00
_cell.angle_beta   90.00
_cell.angle_gamma   90.00
#
_symmetry.space_group_name_H-M   'P 1'
#
loop_
_entity.id
_entity.type
_entity.pdbx_description
1 polymer ?
#
loop_
_entity_poly.entity_id
_entity_poly.type
_entity_poly.pdbx_seq_one_letter_code
_entity_poly.pdbx_strand_id
1 'polypeptide(L)' 'IDSVGWGYYLIEDYVNAEQFLQRAIELIPKDPIVNDHYGDVLWKLNRKLQAKYYWESAFNSGEANDELKGNISIKLLKGF' A
#
# COMPACT_ATOMS: atom_id res chain seq x y z
N ILE A 1 0.91 13.84 -1.10
CA ILE A 1 -0.46 13.28 -1.30
C ILE A 1 -0.56 11.89 -0.69
N ASP A 2 0.43 11.03 -0.91
CA ASP A 2 0.60 9.77 -0.17
C ASP A 2 0.54 9.97 1.36
N SER A 3 1.36 10.87 1.92
CA SER A 3 1.36 11.15 3.37
C SER A 3 0.01 11.64 3.92
N VAL A 4 -0.82 12.27 3.07
CA VAL A 4 -2.19 12.67 3.46
C VAL A 4 -3.09 11.44 3.50
N GLY A 5 -3.03 10.58 2.48
CA GLY A 5 -3.74 9.29 2.47
C GLY A 5 -3.33 8.39 3.63
N TRP A 6 -2.04 8.36 3.96
CA TRP A 6 -1.54 7.63 5.13
C TRP A 6 -2.06 8.22 6.44
N GLY A 7 -2.18 9.55 6.54
CA GLY A 7 -2.83 10.20 7.68
C GLY A 7 -4.27 9.71 7.90
N TYR A 8 -5.06 9.61 6.83
CA TYR A 8 -6.42 9.04 6.90
C TYR A 8 -6.43 7.56 7.28
N TYR A 9 -5.47 6.76 6.78
CA TYR A 9 -5.33 5.35 7.17
C TYR A 9 -5.11 5.20 8.67
N LEU A 10 -4.26 6.03 9.27
CA LEU A 10 -3.91 5.97 10.69
C LEU A 10 -5.10 6.30 11.62
N ILE A 11 -6.09 7.07 11.15
CA ILE A 11 -7.33 7.34 11.87
C ILE A 11 -8.48 6.41 11.44
N GLU A 12 -8.16 5.30 10.78
CA GLU A 12 -9.08 4.26 10.32
C GLU A 12 -10.12 4.71 9.28
N ASP A 13 -9.93 5.90 8.69
CA ASP A 13 -10.76 6.41 7.60
C ASP A 13 -10.22 5.91 6.25
N TYR A 14 -10.43 4.62 6.01
CA TYR A 14 -9.87 3.94 4.84
C TYR A 14 -10.49 4.42 3.52
N VAL A 15 -11.74 4.89 3.53
CA VAL A 15 -12.42 5.39 2.33
C VAL A 15 -11.78 6.67 1.84
N ASN A 16 -11.48 7.62 2.74
CA ASN A 16 -10.75 8.82 2.35
C ASN A 16 -9.28 8.52 2.05
N ALA A 17 -8.66 7.61 2.81
CA ALA A 17 -7.29 7.17 2.53
C ALA A 17 -7.12 6.64 1.09
N GLU A 18 -8.08 5.84 0.62
CA GLU A 18 -8.09 5.31 -0.76
C GLU A 18 -8.06 6.44 -1.80
N GLN A 19 -8.90 7.46 -1.64
CA GLN A 19 -8.99 8.55 -2.64
C GLN A 19 -7.64 9.26 -2.83
N PHE A 20 -6.93 9.53 -1.73
CA PHE A 20 -5.61 10.18 -1.79
C PHE A 20 -4.52 9.24 -2.32
N LEU A 21 -4.51 7.97 -1.90
CA LEU A 21 -3.52 6.99 -2.34
C LEU A 21 -3.71 6.56 -3.79
N GLN A 22 -4.96 6.46 -4.27
CA GLN A 22 -5.23 6.21 -5.68
C GLN A 22 -4.63 7.32 -6.55
N ARG A 23 -4.78 8.58 -6.13
CA ARG A 23 -4.14 9.70 -6.83
C ARG A 23 -2.61 9.67 -6.72
N ALA A 24 -2.06 9.20 -5.60
CA ALA A 24 -0.63 8.99 -5.45
C ALA A 24 -0.10 7.93 -6.44
N ILE A 25 -0.79 6.80 -6.56
CA ILE A 25 -0.49 5.73 -7.53
C ILE A 25 -0.51 6.26 -8.97
N GLU A 26 -1.47 7.09 -9.34
CA GLU A 26 -1.53 7.69 -10.68
C GLU A 26 -0.31 8.57 -11.00
N LEU A 27 0.25 9.25 -10.00
CA LEU A 27 1.38 10.16 -10.18
C LEU A 27 2.72 9.44 -10.16
N ILE A 28 2.88 8.45 -9.29
CA ILE A 28 4.13 7.73 -9.07
C ILE A 28 3.88 6.21 -8.97
N PRO A 29 3.42 5.56 -10.06
CA PRO A 29 2.93 4.17 -10.02
C PRO A 29 4.00 3.13 -9.68
N LYS A 30 5.28 3.48 -9.77
CA LYS A 30 6.41 2.57 -9.51
C LYS A 30 6.99 2.73 -8.10
N ASP A 31 6.55 3.73 -7.35
CA ASP A 31 7.06 3.97 -6.00
C ASP A 31 6.60 2.83 -5.07
N PRO A 32 7.53 2.08 -4.44
CA PRO A 32 7.17 0.92 -3.64
C PRO A 32 6.46 1.28 -2.34
N ILE A 33 6.70 2.47 -1.77
CA ILE A 33 6.05 2.91 -0.53
C ILE A 33 4.59 3.22 -0.83
N VAL A 34 4.30 3.93 -1.93
CA VAL A 34 2.93 4.23 -2.33
C VAL A 34 2.15 2.95 -2.66
N ASN A 35 2.79 1.99 -3.36
CA ASN A 35 2.18 0.69 -3.63
C ASN A 35 1.89 -0.09 -2.32
N ASP A 36 2.81 -0.06 -1.35
CA ASP A 36 2.61 -0.71 -0.04
C ASP A 36 1.43 -0.11 0.74
N HIS A 37 1.40 1.22 0.90
CA HIS A 37 0.31 1.91 1.58
C HIS A 37 -1.04 1.68 0.90
N TYR A 38 -1.07 1.69 -0.44
CA TYR A 38 -2.31 1.41 -1.16
C TYR A 38 -2.78 -0.02 -0.94
N GLY A 39 -1.85 -0.98 -0.93
CA GLY A 39 -2.14 -2.36 -0.54
C GLY A 39 -2.76 -2.47 0.85
N ASP A 40 -2.24 -1.73 1.83
CA ASP A 40 -2.77 -1.71 3.21
C ASP A 40 -4.21 -1.18 3.27
N VAL A 41 -4.51 -0.07 2.59
CA VAL A 41 -5.87 0.48 2.51
C VAL A 41 -6.83 -0.50 1.84
N LEU A 42 -6.42 -1.09 0.70
CA LEU A 42 -7.22 -2.10 0.01
C LEU A 42 -7.50 -3.31 0.89
N TRP A 43 -6.53 -3.73 1.71
CA TRP A 43 -6.71 -4.83 2.66
C TRP A 43 -7.78 -4.48 3.68
N LYS A 44 -7.72 -3.30 4.30
CA LYS A 44 -8.71 -2.85 5.29
C LYS A 44 -10.11 -2.71 4.70
N LEU A 45 -10.22 -2.35 3.43
CA LEU A 45 -11.48 -2.30 2.67
C LEU A 45 -11.92 -3.65 2.08
N ASN A 46 -11.35 -4.76 2.59
CA ASN A 46 -11.68 -6.13 2.21
C ASN A 46 -11.43 -6.49 0.73
N ARG A 47 -10.62 -5.71 0.01
CA ARG A 47 -10.21 -5.97 -1.38
C ARG A 47 -8.88 -6.72 -1.41
N LYS A 48 -8.89 -7.92 -0.83
CA LYS A 48 -7.68 -8.70 -0.51
C LYS A 48 -6.85 -9.07 -1.74
N LEU A 49 -7.50 -9.39 -2.87
CA LEU A 49 -6.80 -9.73 -4.12
C LEU A 49 -6.01 -8.52 -4.66
N GLN A 50 -6.65 -7.34 -4.67
CA GLN A 50 -6.00 -6.11 -5.12
C GLN A 50 -4.89 -5.70 -4.16
N ALA A 51 -5.11 -5.83 -2.85
CA ALA A 51 -4.07 -5.57 -1.85
C ALA A 51 -2.81 -6.39 -2.11
N LYS A 52 -2.96 -7.70 -2.33
CA LYS A 52 -1.84 -8.60 -2.65
C LYS A 52 -1.12 -8.20 -3.94
N TYR A 53 -1.85 -7.81 -4.98
CA TYR A 53 -1.25 -7.33 -6.23
C TYR A 53 -0.33 -6.12 -6.00
N TYR A 54 -0.77 -5.13 -5.22
CA TYR A 54 0.03 -3.94 -4.94
C TYR A 54 1.21 -4.23 -4.00
N TRP A 55 1.02 -5.10 -3.00
CA TRP A 55 2.13 -5.58 -2.18
C TRP A 55 3.17 -6.36 -2.99
N GLU A 56 2.76 -7.23 -3.92
CA GLU A 56 3.68 -7.94 -4.81
C GLU A 56 4.45 -6.98 -5.72
N SER A 57 3.78 -5.94 -6.23
CA SER A 57 4.42 -4.86 -6.99
C SER A 57 5.50 -4.14 -6.16
N ALA A 58 5.16 -3.74 -4.93
CA ALA A 58 6.09 -3.10 -4.00
C ALA A 58 7.27 -4.02 -3.62
N PHE A 59 7.01 -5.30 -3.34
CA PHE A 59 8.03 -6.30 -3.00
C PHE A 59 9.03 -6.53 -4.12
N ASN A 60 8.54 -6.59 -5.37
CA ASN A 60 9.38 -6.83 -6.55
C ASN A 60 10.05 -5.56 -7.10
N SER A 61 9.81 -4.39 -6.49
CA SER A 61 10.43 -3.15 -6.92
C SER A 61 11.95 -3.15 -6.66
N GLY A 62 12.71 -2.64 -7.63
CA GLY A 62 14.15 -2.41 -7.49
C GLY A 62 14.50 -1.26 -6.54
N GLU A 63 13.53 -0.40 -6.23
CA GLU A 63 13.69 0.76 -5.33
C GLU A 63 13.32 0.41 -3.88
N ALA A 64 12.71 -0.75 -3.63
CA ALA A 64 12.36 -1.20 -2.28
C ALA A 64 13.60 -1.69 -1.53
N ASN A 65 13.82 -1.13 -0.34
CA ASN A 65 14.88 -1.58 0.57
C ASN A 65 14.50 -2.88 1.29
N ASP A 66 15.48 -3.51 1.94
CA ASP A 66 15.30 -4.82 2.58
C ASP A 66 14.30 -4.79 3.74
N GLU A 67 14.21 -3.67 4.46
CA GLU A 67 13.25 -3.48 5.55
C GLU A 67 11.81 -3.50 5.02
N LEU A 68 11.53 -2.72 3.97
CA LEU A 68 10.22 -2.67 3.32
C LEU A 68 9.84 -4.04 2.75
N LYS A 69 10.78 -4.73 2.09
CA LYS A 69 10.56 -6.10 1.58
C LYS A 69 10.25 -7.09 2.70
N GLY A 70 10.94 -6.99 3.84
CA GLY A 70 10.66 -7.81 5.02
C GLY A 70 9.25 -7.59 5.55
N ASN A 71 8.84 -6.32 5.69
CA ASN A 71 7.49 -5.96 6.13
C ASN A 71 6.41 -6.48 5.17
N ILE A 72 6.57 -6.26 3.86
CA ILE A 72 5.63 -6.72 2.85
C ILE A 72 5.55 -8.26 2.83
N SER A 73 6.66 -8.97 2.99
CA SER A 73 6.66 -10.44 3.04
C SER A 73 5.76 -10.98 4.14
N ILE A 74 5.76 -10.32 5.32
CA ILE A 74 4.88 -10.68 6.43
C ILE A 74 3.41 -10.48 6.04
N LYS A 75 3.09 -9.34 5.41
CA LYS A 75 1.72 -9.02 4.95
C LYS A 75 1.21 -10.05 3.93
N LEU A 76 2.04 -10.45 2.96
CA LEU A 76 1.70 -11.44 1.94
C LEU A 76 1.44 -12.84 2.52
N LEU A 77 2.24 -13.25 3.52
CA LEU A 77 2.13 -14.58 4.14
C LEU A 77 0.95 -14.69 5.09
N LYS A 78 0.79 -13.71 5.98
CA LYS A 78 -0.17 -13.80 7.08
C LYS A 78 -1.53 -13.21 6.73
N GLY A 79 -1.54 -12.19 5.86
CA GLY A 79 -2.64 -11.25 5.84
C GLY A 79 -2.69 -10.48 7.16
N PHE A 80 -2.83 -9.16 7.10
CA PHE A 80 -2.88 -8.32 8.30
C PHE A 80 -3.95 -8.77 9.29
#